data_AF-A0A060BMP2-F1
#
_entry.id   AF-A0A060BMP2-F1
#
_cell.length_a   1.000
_cell.length_b   1.000
_cell.length_c   1.000
_cell.angle_alpha   90.00
_cell.angle_beta   90.00
_cell.angle_gamma   90.00
#
_symmetry.space_group_name_H-M   'P 1'
#
loop_
_entity.id
_entity.type
_entity.pdbx_description
1 polymer ?
#
loop_
_entity_poly.entity_id
_entity_poly.type
_entity_poly.pdbx_seq_one_letter_code
_entity_poly.pdbx_strand_id
1 'polypeptide(L)'
;PWSNAGETASWPRLGQLNPVPDTLARLAAACAQLPPRHPELPGAVTHAMLLRGRARQRAGGLDAASYRSWYGALTDLSLRLAGLGWRNVLCETAFVARSDEEHAAEGDL
;
A
#
# COMPACT_ATOMS: atom_id res chain seq x y z
N PRO A 1 1.24 -4.11 -2.63
CA PRO A 1 1.23 -5.60 -2.72
C PRO A 1 0.07 -6.14 -1.89
N TRP A 2 -0.22 -7.45 -1.94
CA TRP A 2 -1.16 -8.05 -0.98
C TRP A 2 -0.61 -7.96 0.46
N SER A 3 -1.49 -7.96 1.45
CA SER A 3 -1.13 -7.96 2.88
C SER A 3 -2.17 -8.70 3.71
N ASN A 4 -1.81 -9.11 4.93
CA ASN A 4 -2.79 -9.52 5.94
C ASN A 4 -3.42 -8.32 6.65
N ALA A 5 -2.74 -7.16 6.64
CA ALA A 5 -3.17 -5.90 7.22
C ALA A 5 -3.02 -4.82 6.14
N GLY A 6 -4.09 -4.49 5.44
CA GLY A 6 -3.95 -3.63 4.28
C GLY A 6 -5.23 -3.27 3.57
N GLU A 7 -6.32 -3.03 4.31
CA GLU A 7 -7.60 -2.52 3.79
C GLU A 7 -7.99 -3.10 2.41
N THR A 8 -7.78 -2.34 1.32
CA THR A 8 -8.12 -2.65 -0.08
C THR A 8 -7.23 -3.71 -0.73
N ALA A 9 -6.10 -4.04 -0.12
CA ALA A 9 -5.17 -5.09 -0.53
C ALA A 9 -5.08 -6.21 0.52
N SER A 10 -6.05 -6.28 1.44
CA SER A 10 -6.08 -7.30 2.49
C SER A 10 -6.56 -8.66 1.98
N TRP A 11 -5.88 -9.71 2.39
CA TRP A 11 -6.19 -11.11 2.08
C TRP A 11 -5.98 -11.99 3.34
N PRO A 12 -6.82 -13.01 3.60
CA PRO A 12 -7.90 -13.53 2.75
C PRO A 12 -9.19 -12.72 2.77
N ARG A 13 -9.41 -11.88 3.78
CA ARG A 13 -10.62 -11.06 3.89
C ARG A 13 -10.28 -9.60 3.64
N LEU A 14 -10.86 -9.05 2.58
CA LEU A 14 -10.74 -7.65 2.22
C LEU A 14 -11.28 -6.76 3.36
N GLY A 15 -10.58 -5.66 3.66
CA GLY A 15 -10.98 -4.71 4.69
C GLY A 15 -10.90 -5.22 6.13
N GLN A 16 -10.19 -6.34 6.37
CA GLN A 16 -10.00 -6.88 7.72
C GLN A 16 -8.50 -7.01 8.03
N LEU A 17 -8.16 -6.83 9.31
CA LEU A 17 -6.89 -7.31 9.85
C LEU A 17 -6.94 -8.83 9.96
N ASN A 18 -6.26 -9.51 9.05
CA ASN A 18 -6.13 -10.96 9.04
C ASN A 18 -4.90 -11.39 9.88
N PRO A 19 -4.93 -12.58 10.50
CA PRO A 19 -3.74 -13.15 11.12
C PRO A 19 -2.57 -13.24 10.15
N VAL A 20 -1.35 -13.08 10.65
CA VAL A 20 -0.14 -13.33 9.86
C VAL A 20 -0.17 -14.79 9.38
N PRO A 21 -0.04 -15.07 8.07
CA PRO A 21 -0.07 -16.44 7.57
C PRO A 21 1.15 -17.25 8.04
N ASP A 22 0.93 -18.46 8.54
CA ASP A 22 2.02 -19.37 8.96
C ASP A 22 2.90 -19.86 7.80
N THR A 23 2.45 -19.67 6.55
CA THR A 23 3.07 -20.24 5.34
C THR A 23 3.48 -19.17 4.32
N LEU A 24 4.17 -18.11 4.78
CA LEU A 24 4.59 -16.98 3.94
C LEU A 24 5.34 -17.39 2.66
N ALA A 25 6.21 -18.41 2.73
CA ALA A 25 6.93 -18.89 1.55
C ALA A 25 5.99 -19.47 0.48
N ARG A 26 4.95 -20.21 0.88
CA ARG A 26 3.93 -20.74 -0.05
C ARG A 26 3.11 -19.61 -0.65
N LEU A 27 2.76 -18.61 0.15
CA LEU A 27 2.00 -17.46 -0.31
C LEU A 27 2.80 -16.61 -1.31
N ALA A 28 4.09 -16.36 -1.03
CA ALA A 28 4.99 -15.69 -1.97
C ALA A 28 5.11 -16.45 -3.29
N ALA A 29 5.25 -17.78 -3.25
CA ALA A 29 5.29 -18.62 -4.45
C ALA A 29 3.97 -18.60 -5.24
N ALA A 30 2.83 -18.50 -4.55
CA ALA A 30 1.52 -18.35 -5.19
C ALA A 30 1.37 -16.97 -5.85
N CYS A 31 1.74 -15.90 -5.14
CA CYS A 31 1.73 -14.54 -5.68
C CYS A 31 2.62 -14.43 -6.93
N ALA A 32 3.82 -14.98 -6.91
CA ALA A 32 4.75 -14.93 -8.05
C ALA A 32 4.18 -15.55 -9.34
N GLN A 33 3.17 -16.41 -9.24
CA GLN A 33 2.48 -17.02 -10.39
C GLN A 33 1.29 -16.20 -10.90
N LEU A 34 0.88 -15.15 -10.17
CA LEU A 34 -0.23 -14.30 -10.60
C LEU A 34 0.17 -13.42 -11.79
N PRO A 35 -0.72 -13.23 -12.78
CA PRO A 35 -0.46 -12.32 -13.88
C PRO A 35 -0.38 -10.87 -13.37
N PRO A 36 0.58 -10.05 -13.86
CA PRO A 36 0.72 -8.65 -13.48
C PRO A 36 -0.28 -7.78 -14.24
N ARG A 37 -1.55 -7.80 -13.82
CA ARG A 37 -2.64 -7.02 -14.42
C ARG A 37 -2.65 -5.58 -13.91
N HIS A 38 -1.98 -5.31 -12.80
CA HIS A 38 -1.87 -4.03 -12.11
C HIS A 38 -3.23 -3.35 -11.90
N PRO A 39 -4.17 -3.98 -11.16
CA PRO A 39 -5.42 -3.34 -10.75
C PRO A 39 -5.15 -1.99 -10.11
N GLU A 40 -5.91 -0.97 -10.53
CA GLU A 40 -5.82 0.35 -9.91
C GLU A 40 -6.39 0.32 -8.49
N LEU A 41 -5.73 1.04 -7.61
CA LEU A 41 -6.16 1.27 -6.23
C LEU A 41 -6.46 2.77 -6.06
N PRO A 42 -7.40 3.14 -5.18
CA PRO A 42 -7.68 4.54 -4.89
C PRO A 42 -6.47 5.27 -4.29
N GLY A 43 -5.59 4.55 -3.60
CA GLY A 43 -4.36 5.07 -3.02
C GLY A 43 -3.44 3.95 -2.54
N ALA A 44 -2.27 4.33 -2.03
CA ALA A 44 -1.36 3.41 -1.37
C ALA A 44 -1.94 2.90 -0.06
N VAL A 45 -1.61 1.66 0.26
CA VAL A 45 -1.85 1.05 1.57
C VAL A 45 -0.54 1.06 2.34
N THR A 46 -0.61 1.27 3.65
CA THR A 46 0.52 1.61 4.53
C THR A 46 1.60 0.54 4.69
N HIS A 47 1.34 -0.72 4.32
CA HIS A 47 2.26 -1.82 4.60
C HIS A 47 3.53 -1.80 3.75
N ALA A 48 3.44 -1.45 2.46
CA ALA A 48 4.58 -1.36 1.55
C ALA A 48 4.21 -0.69 0.24
N MET A 49 5.09 0.17 -0.26
CA MET A 49 4.94 0.84 -1.55
C MET A 49 6.26 0.89 -2.31
N LEU A 50 6.20 0.69 -3.63
CA LEU A 50 7.30 0.95 -4.55
C LEU A 50 6.95 2.16 -5.41
N LEU A 51 7.84 3.16 -5.42
CA LEU A 51 7.64 4.39 -6.20
C LEU A 51 8.68 4.52 -7.30
N ARG A 52 8.23 5.05 -8.44
CA ARG A 52 9.15 5.51 -9.47
C ARG A 52 9.86 6.78 -8.99
N GLY A 53 11.19 6.79 -9.01
CA GLY A 53 11.99 7.91 -8.50
C GLY A 53 11.58 9.28 -9.05
N ARG A 54 11.37 9.39 -10.37
CA ARG A 54 10.88 10.63 -11.01
C ARG A 54 9.50 11.07 -10.53
N ALA A 55 8.62 10.13 -10.19
CA ALA A 55 7.28 10.43 -9.71
C ALA A 55 7.36 11.00 -8.28
N ARG A 56 8.17 10.36 -7.42
CA ARG A 56 8.47 10.87 -6.06
C ARG A 56 9.08 12.27 -6.11
N GLN A 57 10.05 12.51 -6.97
CA GLN A 57 10.69 13.82 -7.13
C GLN A 57 9.68 14.89 -7.57
N ARG A 58 8.83 14.60 -8.57
CA ARG A 58 7.82 15.54 -9.05
C ARG A 58 6.71 15.81 -8.05
N ALA A 59 6.34 14.84 -7.23
CA ALA A 59 5.35 15.03 -6.18
C ALA A 59 5.92 15.82 -4.99
N GLY A 60 7.24 15.81 -4.76
CA GLY A 60 7.86 16.45 -3.60
C GLY A 60 8.06 15.51 -2.40
N GLY A 61 7.89 14.20 -2.58
CA GLY A 61 8.02 13.22 -1.50
C GLY A 61 6.85 13.22 -0.51
N LEU A 62 7.06 12.60 0.65
CA LEU A 62 6.07 12.51 1.73
C LEU A 62 6.04 13.81 2.53
N ASP A 63 4.83 14.26 2.88
CA ASP A 63 4.64 15.42 3.75
C ASP A 63 4.60 14.97 5.22
N ALA A 64 5.77 14.92 5.83
CA ALA A 64 5.90 14.59 7.26
C ALA A 64 5.67 15.81 8.18
N ALA A 65 5.41 17.00 7.62
CA ALA A 65 5.16 18.21 8.41
C ALA A 65 3.66 18.35 8.71
N SER A 66 2.80 17.98 7.75
CA SER A 66 1.35 18.06 7.89
C SER A 66 0.75 16.79 8.49
N TYR A 67 1.32 15.62 8.21
CA TYR A 67 0.78 14.33 8.65
C TYR A 67 1.60 13.70 9.78
N ARG A 68 0.87 13.18 10.77
CA ARG A 68 1.36 12.50 11.97
C ARG A 68 1.36 10.98 11.85
N SER A 69 0.68 10.41 10.86
CA SER A 69 0.76 8.99 10.53
C SER A 69 1.31 8.76 9.12
N TRP A 70 1.82 7.54 8.92
CA TRP A 70 2.12 7.08 7.56
C TRP A 70 0.86 6.92 6.72
N TYR A 71 -0.28 6.60 7.34
CA TYR A 71 -1.56 6.49 6.66
C TYR A 71 -1.96 7.78 5.95
N GLY A 72 -1.97 8.90 6.68
CA GLY A 72 -2.27 10.22 6.13
C GLY A 72 -1.26 10.63 5.06
N ALA A 73 0.04 10.54 5.38
CA ALA A 73 1.11 10.96 4.49
C ALA A 73 1.14 10.17 3.16
N LEU A 74 0.91 8.85 3.21
CA LEU A 74 0.88 8.00 2.02
C LEU A 74 -0.40 8.21 1.20
N THR A 75 -1.53 8.49 1.86
CA THR A 75 -2.78 8.84 1.19
C THR A 75 -2.62 10.14 0.40
N ASP A 76 -2.12 11.20 1.03
CA ASP A 76 -1.84 12.48 0.36
C ASP A 76 -0.87 12.31 -0.82
N LEU A 77 0.26 11.62 -0.62
CA LEU A 77 1.21 11.38 -1.70
C LEU A 77 0.56 10.63 -2.87
N SER A 78 -0.31 9.67 -2.59
CA SER A 78 -1.04 8.91 -3.62
C SER A 78 -1.96 9.80 -4.45
N LEU A 79 -2.64 10.75 -3.80
CA LEU A 79 -3.51 11.72 -4.46
C LEU A 79 -2.71 12.74 -5.28
N ARG A 80 -1.61 13.27 -4.75
CA ARG A 80 -0.71 14.16 -5.49
C ARG A 80 -0.11 13.47 -6.72
N LEU A 81 0.30 12.21 -6.58
CA LEU A 81 0.79 11.41 -7.71
C LEU A 81 -0.30 11.23 -8.78
N ALA A 82 -1.53 10.92 -8.37
CA ALA A 82 -2.68 10.81 -9.28
C ALA A 82 -2.97 12.13 -10.01
N GLY A 83 -2.93 13.26 -9.30
CA GLY A 83 -3.08 14.60 -9.89
C GLY A 83 -1.99 14.96 -10.92
N LEU A 84 -0.82 14.31 -10.84
CA LEU A 84 0.27 14.42 -11.81
C LEU A 84 0.20 13.39 -12.96
N GLY A 85 -0.89 12.61 -13.04
CA GLY A 85 -1.13 11.61 -14.08
C GLY A 85 -0.52 10.23 -13.83
N TRP A 86 -0.05 9.95 -12.61
CA TRP A 86 0.39 8.59 -12.22
C TRP A 86 -0.78 7.76 -11.71
N ARG A 87 -0.59 6.43 -11.62
CA ARG A 87 -1.59 5.48 -11.12
C ARG A 87 -1.05 4.76 -9.89
N ASN A 88 -1.90 4.58 -8.89
CA ASN A 88 -1.64 3.68 -7.77
C ASN A 88 -2.14 2.30 -8.19
N VAL A 89 -1.29 1.29 -8.14
CA VAL A 89 -1.65 -0.07 -8.59
C VAL A 89 -1.23 -1.12 -7.59
N LEU A 90 -2.00 -2.18 -7.51
CA LEU A 90 -1.64 -3.37 -6.76
C LEU A 90 -0.44 -4.06 -7.42
N CYS A 91 0.48 -4.55 -6.59
CA CYS A 91 1.52 -5.48 -7.00
C CYS A 91 1.07 -6.89 -6.61
N GLU A 92 0.52 -7.62 -7.56
CA GLU A 92 -0.11 -8.92 -7.32
C GLU A 92 0.91 -10.01 -7.01
N THR A 93 2.14 -9.83 -7.50
CA THR A 93 3.22 -10.80 -7.42
C THR A 93 3.98 -10.80 -6.10
N ALA A 94 3.50 -10.04 -5.11
CA ALA A 94 4.11 -9.98 -3.79
C ALA A 94 3.06 -9.93 -2.68
N PHE A 95 3.43 -10.51 -1.55
CA PHE A 95 2.69 -10.43 -0.29
C PHE A 95 3.61 -9.87 0.79
N VAL A 96 3.07 -8.99 1.65
CA VAL A 96 3.78 -8.41 2.78
C VAL A 96 3.00 -8.75 4.04
N ALA A 97 3.66 -9.45 4.97
CA ALA A 97 3.09 -9.69 6.28
C ALA A 97 3.36 -8.52 7.22
N ARG A 98 2.39 -8.21 8.06
CA ARG A 98 2.43 -7.16 9.07
C ARG A 98 1.88 -7.69 10.39
N SER A 99 2.54 -7.33 11.48
CA SER A 99 2.05 -7.59 12.84
C SER A 99 0.90 -6.66 13.23
N ASP A 100 0.82 -5.49 12.60
CA ASP A 100 -0.11 -4.42 12.88
C ASP A 100 -0.66 -3.78 11.60
N GLU A 101 -1.81 -3.14 11.72
CA GLU A 101 -2.34 -2.24 10.70
C GLU A 101 -2.07 -0.80 11.14
N GLU A 102 -1.45 -0.01 10.25
CA GLU A 102 -1.26 1.42 10.49
C GLU A 102 -2.56 2.15 10.19
N HIS A 103 -2.96 3.05 11.09
CA HIS A 103 -4.18 3.84 10.98
C HIS A 103 -3.86 5.33 10.92
N ALA A 104 -4.85 6.13 10.52
CA ALA A 104 -4.76 7.59 10.65
C ALA A 104 -4.52 8.00 12.11
N ALA A 105 -3.63 8.96 12.32
CA ALA A 105 -3.41 9.58 13.63
C ALA A 105 -4.41 10.72 13.85
N GLU A 106 -4.66 11.05 15.12
CA GLU A 106 -5.47 12.21 15.48
C GLU A 106 -4.83 13.50 14.92
N GLY A 107 -5.63 14.27 14.18
CA GLY A 107 -5.17 15.50 13.52
C GLY A 107 -4.60 15.28 12.11
N ASP A 108 -4.64 14.07 11.56
CA ASP A 108 -4.42 13.83 10.12
C ASP A 108 -5.64 14.26 9.30
N LEU A 109 -6.01 15.54 9.37
CA LEU A 109 -6.97 16.25 8.49
C LEU A 109 -6.66 17.76 8.50
#